data_AF-A0A1T4XRP0-F1
#
_entry.id   AF-A0A1T4XRP0-F1
#
_cell.length_a   1.000
_cell.length_b   1.000
_cell.length_c   1.000
_cell.angle_alpha   90.00
_cell.angle_beta   90.00
_cell.angle_gamma   90.00
#
_symmetry.space_group_name_H-M   'P 1'
#
loop_
_entity.id
_entity.type
_entity.pdbx_description
1 polymer ?
#
loop_
_entity_poly.entity_id
_entity_poly.type
_entity_poly.pdbx_seq_one_letter_code
_entity_poly.pdbx_strand_id
1 'polypeptide(L)'
;MNKKNIAFAIIFVGVFVSMIVLGILTRKSYVNDIDVNRYINDESMNLSISTYQEDITKVFTKFEDLNSIEDLEKVSPIIVRAQVDSQTSRNRYYLTTLTTVKVVKVYKGDINSDLISIFEPIDIVNITDANDIVDSLDGYNWMKEDKEYILFLRPLKDSHYTDGDTVYLPTSTILSKYQIDESQVSKLNKEKILNANLKYTSVGEQEVFLYEDKNIDKFKDFKEDVLHKYK
;
A
#
# COMPACT_ATOMS: atom_id res chain seq x y z
N MET A 1 -36.81 14.38 -43.62
CA MET A 1 -35.62 13.55 -43.35
C MET A 1 -35.78 12.21 -44.07
N ASN A 2 -34.82 11.78 -44.90
CA ASN A 2 -34.93 10.51 -45.64
C ASN A 2 -34.96 9.33 -44.64
N LYS A 3 -35.71 8.25 -44.92
CA LYS A 3 -35.77 7.02 -44.10
C LYS A 3 -34.36 6.49 -43.77
N LYS A 4 -33.40 6.62 -44.70
CA LYS A 4 -31.99 6.28 -44.45
C LYS A 4 -31.34 7.13 -43.35
N ASN A 5 -31.65 8.42 -43.29
CA ASN A 5 -31.12 9.33 -42.27
C ASN A 5 -31.76 9.07 -40.90
N ILE A 6 -33.05 8.70 -40.88
CA ILE A 6 -33.75 8.28 -39.64
C ILE A 6 -33.12 6.99 -39.11
N ALA A 7 -32.91 5.98 -39.97
CA ALA A 7 -32.27 4.72 -39.58
C ALA A 7 -30.84 4.95 -39.05
N PHE A 8 -30.07 5.81 -39.72
CA PHE A 8 -28.72 6.16 -39.26
C PHE A 8 -28.72 6.85 -37.90
N ALA A 9 -29.64 7.80 -37.66
CA ALA A 9 -29.77 8.47 -36.37
C ALA A 9 -30.13 7.49 -35.24
N ILE A 10 -31.03 6.53 -35.50
CA ILE A 10 -31.40 5.49 -34.52
C ILE A 10 -30.19 4.62 -34.18
N ILE A 11 -29.41 4.19 -35.18
CA ILE A 11 -28.19 3.40 -34.95
C ILE A 11 -27.18 4.21 -34.13
N PHE A 12 -26.95 5.48 -34.48
CA PHE A 12 -26.01 6.34 -33.77
C PHE A 12 -26.40 6.53 -32.30
N VAL A 13 -27.68 6.82 -32.02
CA VAL A 13 -28.19 6.93 -30.65
C VAL A 13 -28.06 5.60 -29.91
N GLY A 14 -28.37 4.47 -30.56
CA GLY A 14 -28.21 3.14 -29.98
C GLY A 14 -26.77 2.84 -29.56
N VAL A 15 -25.81 3.11 -30.45
CA VAL A 15 -24.38 2.95 -30.17
C VAL A 15 -23.96 3.88 -29.03
N PHE A 16 -24.37 5.15 -29.05
CA PHE A 16 -24.02 6.12 -28.02
C PHE A 16 -24.53 5.70 -26.63
N VAL A 17 -25.80 5.27 -26.53
CA VAL A 17 -26.37 4.75 -25.29
C VAL A 17 -25.63 3.48 -24.84
N SER A 18 -25.30 2.58 -25.76
CA SER A 18 -24.54 1.36 -25.41
C SER A 18 -23.16 1.67 -24.83
N MET A 19 -22.46 2.68 -25.36
CA MET A 19 -21.16 3.11 -24.85
C MET A 19 -21.25 3.69 -23.44
N ILE A 20 -22.29 4.48 -23.15
CA ILE A 20 -22.55 5.00 -21.80
C ILE A 20 -22.81 3.85 -20.82
N VAL A 21 -23.67 2.89 -21.21
CA VAL A 21 -23.99 1.73 -20.37
C VAL A 21 -22.75 0.89 -20.11
N LEU A 22 -21.96 0.58 -21.13
CA LEU A 22 -20.69 -0.14 -20.97
C LEU A 22 -19.72 0.63 -20.07
N GLY A 23 -19.59 1.94 -20.24
CA GLY A 23 -18.74 2.76 -19.36
C GLY A 23 -19.17 2.71 -17.88
N ILE A 24 -20.48 2.73 -17.61
CA ILE A 24 -21.01 2.59 -16.25
C ILE A 24 -20.73 1.18 -15.71
N LEU A 25 -20.94 0.13 -16.51
CA LEU A 25 -20.68 -1.25 -16.10
C LEU A 25 -19.19 -1.50 -15.82
N THR A 26 -18.32 -1.02 -16.71
CA THR A 26 -16.86 -1.09 -16.53
C THR A 26 -16.43 -0.32 -15.28
N ARG A 27 -16.97 0.89 -15.03
CA ARG A 27 -16.68 1.61 -13.79
C ARG A 27 -17.11 0.82 -12.55
N LYS A 28 -18.29 0.22 -12.58
CA LYS A 28 -18.81 -0.61 -11.47
C LYS A 28 -18.03 -1.91 -11.26
N SER A 29 -17.35 -2.43 -12.29
CA SER A 29 -16.51 -3.62 -12.14
C SER A 29 -15.19 -3.36 -11.41
N TYR A 30 -14.74 -2.11 -11.34
CA TYR A 30 -13.60 -1.76 -10.50
C TYR A 30 -14.03 -1.72 -9.04
N VAL A 31 -13.54 -2.70 -8.27
CA VAL A 31 -13.74 -2.78 -6.83
C VAL A 31 -12.68 -1.91 -6.13
N ASN A 32 -12.71 -0.61 -6.40
CA ASN A 32 -11.93 0.38 -5.64
C ASN A 32 -12.84 1.01 -4.58
N ASP A 33 -12.26 1.78 -3.65
CA ASP A 33 -13.01 2.50 -2.60
C ASP A 33 -13.65 1.58 -1.54
N ILE A 34 -13.04 0.42 -1.30
CA ILE A 34 -13.39 -0.45 -0.18
C ILE A 34 -12.62 -0.01 1.06
N ASP A 35 -13.35 0.11 2.16
CA ASP A 35 -12.80 0.33 3.49
C ASP A 35 -12.10 -0.94 4.00
N VAL A 36 -10.77 -0.94 3.92
CA VAL A 36 -9.88 -2.04 4.30
C VAL A 36 -9.99 -2.38 5.79
N ASN A 37 -10.38 -1.43 6.64
CA ASN A 37 -10.50 -1.66 8.09
C ASN A 37 -11.50 -2.78 8.44
N ARG A 38 -12.46 -3.05 7.55
CA ARG A 38 -13.44 -4.14 7.73
C ARG A 38 -12.84 -5.54 7.63
N TYR A 39 -11.64 -5.63 7.05
CA TYR A 39 -11.02 -6.87 6.60
C TYR A 39 -9.74 -7.21 7.38
N ILE A 40 -9.06 -6.22 7.98
CA ILE A 40 -7.79 -6.42 8.71
C ILE A 40 -7.88 -7.52 9.79
N ASN A 41 -9.06 -7.73 10.39
CA ASN A 41 -9.26 -8.70 11.47
C ASN A 41 -10.09 -9.94 11.05
N ASP A 42 -10.39 -10.13 9.77
CA ASP A 42 -11.16 -11.29 9.32
C ASP A 42 -10.28 -12.55 9.26
N GLU A 43 -10.66 -13.55 10.06
CA GLU A 43 -9.94 -14.82 10.20
C GLU A 43 -10.01 -15.71 8.95
N SER A 44 -10.87 -15.40 8.00
CA SER A 44 -10.99 -16.14 6.74
C SER A 44 -9.86 -15.81 5.77
N MET A 45 -9.24 -14.63 5.88
CA MET A 45 -8.25 -14.16 4.91
C MET A 45 -6.90 -14.86 5.03
N ASN A 46 -6.40 -15.33 3.89
CA ASN A 46 -5.03 -15.80 3.74
C ASN A 46 -4.11 -14.63 3.33
N LEU A 47 -2.84 -14.73 3.68
CA LEU A 47 -1.77 -13.86 3.23
C LEU A 47 -1.11 -14.46 1.98
N SER A 48 -0.97 -13.61 0.96
CA SER A 48 -0.10 -13.81 -0.20
C SER A 48 1.02 -12.77 -0.16
N ILE A 49 2.22 -13.17 -0.54
CA ILE A 49 3.32 -12.23 -0.79
C ILE A 49 3.63 -12.28 -2.28
N SER A 50 3.35 -11.19 -2.96
CA SER A 50 3.66 -11.01 -4.37
C SER A 50 4.99 -10.27 -4.53
N THR A 51 5.69 -10.57 -5.62
CA THR A 51 6.84 -9.78 -6.05
C THR A 51 6.44 -9.01 -7.30
N TYR A 52 6.91 -7.77 -7.40
CA TYR A 52 6.60 -6.95 -8.56
C TYR A 52 7.23 -7.57 -9.83
N GLN A 53 6.41 -7.88 -10.84
CA GLN A 53 6.88 -8.54 -12.06
C GLN A 53 7.51 -7.57 -13.06
N GLU A 54 7.13 -6.29 -13.01
CA GLU A 54 7.74 -5.24 -13.80
C GLU A 54 8.95 -4.61 -13.08
N ASP A 55 9.65 -3.68 -13.74
CA ASP A 55 10.77 -2.99 -13.12
C ASP A 55 10.32 -2.09 -11.96
N ILE A 56 10.29 -2.68 -10.76
CA ILE A 56 9.89 -2.05 -9.51
C ILE A 56 10.69 -0.78 -9.22
N THR A 57 11.89 -0.63 -9.80
CA THR A 57 12.77 0.54 -9.62
C THR A 57 12.15 1.85 -10.07
N LYS A 58 11.15 1.79 -10.96
CA LYS A 58 10.36 2.96 -11.38
C LYS A 58 9.51 3.52 -10.25
N VAL A 59 9.15 2.70 -9.26
CA VAL A 59 8.23 3.06 -8.17
C VAL A 59 8.92 3.02 -6.81
N PHE A 60 9.70 1.99 -6.52
CA PHE A 60 10.38 1.75 -5.24
C PHE A 60 11.89 1.55 -5.43
N THR A 61 12.70 1.97 -4.46
CA THR A 61 14.11 1.55 -4.40
C THR A 61 14.18 0.09 -3.95
N LYS A 62 14.95 -0.72 -4.68
CA LYS A 62 15.11 -2.14 -4.38
C LYS A 62 15.71 -2.35 -2.99
N PHE A 63 15.21 -3.38 -2.32
CA PHE A 63 15.68 -3.80 -1.01
C PHE A 63 17.18 -4.12 -1.02
N GLU A 64 17.67 -4.71 -2.10
CA GLU A 64 19.07 -5.12 -2.27
C GLU A 64 20.03 -3.93 -2.42
N ASP A 65 19.54 -2.79 -2.94
CA ASP A 65 20.38 -1.62 -3.24
C ASP A 65 20.64 -0.73 -2.00
N LEU A 66 19.92 -0.96 -0.90
CA LEU A 66 20.04 -0.19 0.34
C LEU A 66 20.89 -0.95 1.35
N ASN A 67 22.10 -0.49 1.67
CA ASN A 67 23.00 -1.22 2.58
C ASN A 67 23.18 -0.54 3.93
N SER A 68 22.72 0.70 4.06
CA SER A 68 22.84 1.52 5.27
C SER A 68 21.64 2.46 5.42
N ILE A 69 21.48 3.01 6.63
CA ILE A 69 20.52 4.08 6.88
C ILE A 69 20.84 5.33 6.04
N GLU A 70 22.11 5.63 5.77
CA GLU A 70 22.52 6.73 4.91
C GLU A 70 22.04 6.56 3.46
N ASP A 71 22.08 5.33 2.93
CA ASP A 71 21.55 5.02 1.59
C ASP A 71 20.04 5.30 1.54
N LEU A 72 19.31 4.82 2.56
CA LEU A 72 17.87 4.99 2.68
C LEU A 72 17.49 6.47 2.83
N GLU A 73 18.21 7.22 3.66
CA GLU A 73 18.02 8.66 3.82
C GLU A 73 18.26 9.39 2.51
N LYS A 74 19.31 9.04 1.76
CA LYS A 74 19.64 9.68 0.49
C LYS A 74 18.51 9.56 -0.53
N VAL A 75 17.88 8.38 -0.62
CA VAL A 75 16.78 8.13 -1.57
C VAL A 75 15.40 8.50 -1.04
N SER A 76 15.28 8.97 0.21
CA SER A 76 14.03 9.40 0.83
C SER A 76 13.98 10.92 0.97
N PRO A 77 13.24 11.63 0.11
CA PRO A 77 13.07 13.07 0.23
C PRO A 77 12.39 13.50 1.53
N ILE A 78 11.47 12.67 2.04
CA ILE A 78 10.68 12.93 3.24
C ILE A 78 10.99 11.87 4.30
N ILE A 79 11.21 12.30 5.55
CA ILE A 79 11.33 11.42 6.71
C ILE A 79 10.48 12.01 7.84
N VAL A 80 9.52 11.24 8.33
CA VAL A 80 8.55 11.70 9.34
C VAL A 80 8.30 10.64 10.40
N ARG A 81 7.92 11.10 11.60
CA ARG A 81 7.20 10.30 12.60
C ARG A 81 5.72 10.52 12.39
N ALA A 82 4.94 9.45 12.29
CA ALA A 82 3.50 9.55 12.08
C ALA A 82 2.74 8.39 12.73
N GLN A 83 1.43 8.56 12.86
CA GLN A 83 0.48 7.56 13.34
C GLN A 83 -0.72 7.51 12.39
N VAL A 84 -1.30 6.34 12.16
CA VAL A 84 -2.53 6.23 11.36
C VAL A 84 -3.65 7.05 12.00
N ASP A 85 -4.37 7.83 11.18
CA ASP A 85 -5.54 8.55 11.63
C ASP A 85 -6.76 7.61 11.69
N SER A 86 -7.14 7.20 12.89
CA SER A 86 -8.26 6.27 13.13
C SER A 86 -9.64 6.85 12.77
N GLN A 87 -9.74 8.15 12.48
CA GLN A 87 -10.99 8.78 12.06
C GLN A 87 -11.24 8.67 10.56
N THR A 88 -10.20 8.32 9.78
CA THR A 88 -10.28 8.24 8.32
C THR A 88 -10.31 6.79 7.86
N SER A 89 -11.18 6.46 6.90
CA SER A 89 -11.22 5.13 6.30
C SER A 89 -9.97 4.86 5.47
N ARG A 90 -9.47 3.62 5.51
CA ARG A 90 -8.37 3.18 4.65
C ARG A 90 -8.95 2.64 3.35
N ASN A 91 -8.74 3.36 2.27
CA ASN A 91 -9.39 3.04 1.00
C ASN A 91 -8.49 2.14 0.16
N ARG A 92 -9.07 1.02 -0.28
CA ARG A 92 -8.42 0.13 -1.23
C ARG A 92 -8.33 0.78 -2.62
N TYR A 93 -7.13 0.74 -3.17
CA TYR A 93 -6.85 0.91 -4.60
C TYR A 93 -6.20 -0.36 -5.15
N TYR A 94 -6.09 -0.47 -6.46
CA TYR A 94 -5.43 -1.63 -7.06
C TYR A 94 -3.99 -1.77 -6.54
N LEU A 95 -3.67 -2.90 -5.91
CA LEU A 95 -2.35 -3.25 -5.33
C LEU A 95 -1.87 -2.34 -4.20
N THR A 96 -2.71 -1.45 -3.69
CA THR A 96 -2.33 -0.51 -2.62
C THR A 96 -3.51 -0.16 -1.71
N THR A 97 -3.19 0.27 -0.49
CA THR A 97 -4.13 0.85 0.45
C THR A 97 -3.76 2.31 0.67
N LEU A 98 -4.69 3.23 0.43
CA LEU A 98 -4.53 4.64 0.77
C LEU A 98 -4.87 4.83 2.25
N THR A 99 -3.88 5.27 3.02
CA THR A 99 -4.00 5.48 4.47
C THR A 99 -3.63 6.90 4.80
N THR A 100 -4.50 7.58 5.55
CA THR A 100 -4.18 8.88 6.13
C THR A 100 -3.45 8.69 7.45
N VAL A 101 -2.35 9.44 7.62
CA VAL A 101 -1.58 9.46 8.85
C VAL A 101 -1.47 10.88 9.38
N LYS A 102 -1.49 11.00 10.70
CA LYS A 102 -1.15 12.22 11.41
C LYS A 102 0.36 12.32 11.59
N VAL A 103 0.93 13.41 11.10
CA VAL A 103 2.34 13.75 11.25
C VAL A 103 2.58 14.23 12.67
N VAL A 104 3.47 13.55 13.38
CA VAL A 104 3.91 13.89 14.74
C VAL A 104 5.17 14.75 14.70
N LYS A 105 6.11 14.41 13.81
CA LYS A 105 7.38 15.12 13.66
C LYS A 105 7.93 14.95 12.25
N VAL A 106 8.52 16.01 11.72
CA VAL A 106 9.25 15.98 10.44
C VAL A 106 10.75 16.00 10.74
N TYR A 107 11.49 15.02 10.21
CA TYR A 107 12.96 14.96 10.33
C TYR A 107 13.66 15.40 9.04
N LYS A 108 13.01 15.23 7.89
CA LYS A 108 13.53 15.62 6.59
C LYS A 108 12.40 15.97 5.63
N GLY A 109 12.64 17.01 4.83
CA GLY A 109 11.72 17.50 3.80
C GLY A 109 10.66 18.45 4.34
N ASP A 110 9.86 19.00 3.43
CA ASP A 110 8.85 20.00 3.76
C ASP A 110 7.46 19.39 3.71
N ILE A 111 6.84 19.22 4.89
CA ILE A 111 5.46 18.78 5.06
C ILE A 111 4.71 19.90 5.78
N ASN A 112 3.74 20.51 5.09
CA ASN A 112 3.00 21.68 5.59
C ASN A 112 1.62 21.33 6.17
N SER A 113 1.28 20.05 6.24
CA SER A 113 0.00 19.55 6.74
C SER A 113 0.22 18.59 7.92
N ASP A 114 -0.68 18.65 8.90
CA ASP A 114 -0.72 17.72 10.02
C ASP A 114 -1.18 16.32 9.59
N LEU A 115 -1.88 16.23 8.45
CA LEU A 115 -2.36 14.98 7.87
C LEU A 115 -1.74 14.80 6.48
N ILE A 116 -1.22 13.60 6.20
CA ILE A 116 -0.74 13.22 4.88
C ILE A 116 -1.32 11.87 4.50
N SER A 117 -1.49 11.63 3.20
CA SER A 117 -1.95 10.34 2.69
C SER A 117 -0.79 9.54 2.12
N ILE A 118 -0.77 8.24 2.42
CA ILE A 118 0.27 7.30 2.05
C ILE A 118 -0.35 6.11 1.34
N PHE A 119 0.20 5.75 0.19
CA PHE A 119 -0.09 4.48 -0.46
C PHE A 119 0.80 3.37 0.12
N GLU A 120 0.18 2.49 0.90
CA GLU A 120 0.82 1.29 1.42
C GLU A 120 0.73 0.16 0.36
N PRO A 121 1.83 -0.51 0.01
CA PRO A 121 1.87 -1.53 -1.04
C PRO A 121 1.38 -2.89 -0.52
N ILE A 122 0.13 -2.89 -0.09
CA ILE A 122 -0.63 -4.03 0.40
C ILE A 122 -2.10 -3.75 0.13
N ASP A 123 -2.84 -4.74 -0.35
CA ASP A 123 -4.28 -4.64 -0.57
C ASP A 123 -4.98 -5.97 -0.29
N ILE A 124 -6.29 -5.99 -0.56
CA ILE A 124 -7.10 -7.20 -0.53
C ILE A 124 -7.47 -7.53 -1.97
N VAL A 125 -7.18 -8.73 -2.45
CA VAL A 125 -7.54 -9.18 -3.79
C VAL A 125 -8.64 -10.24 -3.74
N ASN A 126 -9.30 -10.44 -4.89
CA ASN A 126 -10.37 -11.42 -5.09
C ASN A 126 -11.66 -11.15 -4.29
N ILE A 127 -11.97 -9.90 -3.97
CA ILE A 127 -13.13 -9.44 -3.15
C ILE A 127 -14.51 -9.90 -3.68
N THR A 128 -14.57 -10.39 -4.92
CA THR A 128 -15.79 -10.90 -5.55
C THR A 128 -15.93 -12.42 -5.50
N ASP A 129 -14.91 -13.14 -5.04
CA ASP A 129 -14.87 -14.60 -4.95
C ASP A 129 -14.86 -15.05 -3.47
N ALA A 130 -15.11 -16.34 -3.21
CA ALA A 130 -15.17 -16.87 -1.84
C ALA A 130 -13.80 -16.93 -1.10
N ASN A 131 -12.75 -16.34 -1.67
CA ASN A 131 -11.36 -16.50 -1.25
C ASN A 131 -10.62 -15.15 -1.28
N ASP A 132 -11.09 -14.19 -0.49
CA ASP A 132 -10.39 -12.92 -0.28
C ASP A 132 -8.98 -13.19 0.28
N ILE A 133 -8.00 -12.50 -0.28
CA ILE A 133 -6.58 -12.66 0.07
C ILE A 133 -6.02 -11.29 0.38
N VAL A 134 -5.27 -11.18 1.47
CA VAL A 134 -4.38 -10.04 1.70
C VAL A 134 -3.16 -10.24 0.82
N ASP A 135 -2.99 -9.40 -0.20
CA ASP A 135 -1.81 -9.43 -1.06
C ASP A 135 -0.84 -8.35 -0.63
N SER A 136 0.36 -8.79 -0.26
CA SER A 136 1.43 -7.97 0.27
C SER A 136 2.56 -7.89 -0.75
N LEU A 137 2.91 -6.69 -1.19
CA LEU A 137 4.04 -6.51 -2.09
C LEU A 137 5.35 -6.62 -1.31
N ASP A 138 6.20 -7.57 -1.71
CA ASP A 138 7.49 -7.91 -1.10
C ASP A 138 7.45 -8.21 0.41
N GLY A 139 6.27 -8.34 1.01
CA GLY A 139 6.12 -8.54 2.46
C GLY A 139 5.82 -7.26 3.25
N TYR A 140 5.40 -6.17 2.62
CA TYR A 140 4.85 -5.02 3.34
C TYR A 140 3.63 -5.40 4.17
N ASN A 141 3.51 -4.92 5.41
CA ASN A 141 2.26 -5.04 6.19
C ASN A 141 1.67 -3.66 6.49
N TRP A 142 0.36 -3.59 6.65
CA TRP A 142 -0.35 -2.38 7.07
C TRP A 142 0.22 -1.79 8.36
N MET A 143 0.30 -0.46 8.42
CA MET A 143 0.45 0.27 9.68
C MET A 143 -0.76 0.01 10.59
N LYS A 144 -0.50 -0.06 11.89
CA LYS A 144 -1.48 -0.26 12.95
C LYS A 144 -1.93 1.08 13.52
N GLU A 145 -3.20 1.17 13.90
CA GLU A 145 -3.79 2.41 14.42
C GLU A 145 -3.24 2.82 15.79
N ASP A 146 -2.91 1.85 16.63
CA ASP A 146 -2.40 2.07 17.99
C ASP A 146 -0.88 2.26 18.06
N LYS A 147 -0.19 2.35 16.91
CA LYS A 147 1.27 2.43 16.82
C LYS A 147 1.74 3.69 16.12
N GLU A 148 2.92 4.14 16.50
CA GLU A 148 3.64 5.21 15.82
C GLU A 148 4.79 4.64 14.99
N TYR A 149 5.09 5.30 13.88
CA TYR A 149 6.07 4.84 12.89
C TYR A 149 7.03 5.96 12.50
N ILE A 150 8.29 5.61 12.25
CA ILE A 150 9.21 6.40 11.43
C ILE A 150 9.05 5.94 9.98
N LEU A 151 8.76 6.88 9.09
CA LEU A 151 8.44 6.65 7.69
C LEU A 151 9.43 7.35 6.78
N PHE A 152 9.92 6.62 5.78
CA PHE A 152 10.82 7.09 4.74
C PHE A 152 10.05 7.13 3.42
N LEU A 153 9.77 8.35 2.95
CA LEU A 153 8.75 8.58 1.94
C LEU A 153 9.28 9.35 0.74
N ARG A 154 8.64 9.12 -0.41
CA ARG A 154 8.75 9.90 -1.63
C ARG A 154 7.39 10.46 -2.04
N PRO A 155 7.32 11.70 -2.56
CA PRO A 155 6.07 12.26 -3.05
C PRO A 155 5.68 11.65 -4.40
N LEU A 156 4.41 11.27 -4.54
CA LEU A 156 3.78 10.99 -5.83
C LEU A 156 3.24 12.31 -6.39
N LYS A 157 3.88 12.81 -7.45
CA LYS A 157 3.42 14.04 -8.12
C LYS A 157 2.10 13.78 -8.84
N ASP A 158 1.22 14.79 -8.87
CA ASP A 158 -0.01 14.81 -9.65
C ASP A 158 -0.96 13.62 -9.37
N SER A 159 -1.02 13.21 -8.10
CA SER A 159 -1.70 12.00 -7.68
C SER A 159 -3.22 12.07 -7.93
N HIS A 160 -3.86 13.24 -7.84
CA HIS A 160 -5.32 13.44 -8.01
C HIS A 160 -6.21 12.49 -7.16
N TYR A 161 -5.64 11.75 -6.21
CA TYR A 161 -6.35 10.81 -5.34
C TYR A 161 -6.90 11.48 -4.08
N THR A 162 -6.40 12.67 -3.75
CA THR A 162 -6.83 13.51 -2.63
C THR A 162 -7.04 14.95 -3.12
N ASP A 163 -7.83 15.72 -2.36
CA ASP A 163 -8.18 17.11 -2.71
C ASP A 163 -6.96 18.04 -2.61
N GLY A 164 -6.14 18.07 -3.65
CA GLY A 164 -5.00 19.00 -3.79
C GLY A 164 -3.75 18.63 -2.97
N ASP A 165 -3.79 17.57 -2.19
CA ASP A 165 -2.67 17.12 -1.35
C ASP A 165 -1.74 16.15 -2.07
N THR A 166 -0.45 16.24 -1.76
CA THR A 166 0.54 15.27 -2.24
C THR A 166 0.28 13.93 -1.55
N VAL A 167 0.18 12.85 -2.34
CA VAL A 167 0.16 11.50 -1.79
C VAL A 167 1.59 10.98 -1.76
N TYR A 168 1.96 10.26 -0.70
CA TYR A 168 3.31 9.73 -0.52
C TYR A 168 3.33 8.22 -0.72
N LEU A 169 4.51 7.73 -1.08
CA LEU A 169 4.82 6.31 -1.20
C LEU A 169 6.01 5.98 -0.28
N PRO A 170 6.07 4.77 0.29
CA PRO A 170 7.31 4.25 0.86
C PRO A 170 8.45 4.33 -0.16
N THR A 171 9.64 4.68 0.29
CA THR A 171 10.81 4.71 -0.59
C THR A 171 11.21 3.31 -1.06
N SER A 172 11.14 2.34 -0.18
CA SER A 172 11.31 0.91 -0.42
C SER A 172 10.07 0.21 0.15
N THR A 173 9.75 -0.98 -0.34
CA THR A 173 8.65 -1.78 0.20
C THR A 173 8.94 -2.15 1.66
N ILE A 174 10.04 -2.86 1.93
CA ILE A 174 10.33 -3.33 3.30
C ILE A 174 11.04 -2.27 4.18
N LEU A 175 12.04 -1.57 3.65
CA LEU A 175 12.97 -0.74 4.45
C LEU A 175 12.53 0.73 4.55
N SER A 176 11.24 1.01 4.71
CA SER A 176 10.76 2.40 4.73
C SER A 176 9.72 2.72 5.79
N LYS A 177 9.44 1.75 6.66
CA LYS A 177 8.52 1.89 7.79
C LYS A 177 9.12 1.16 8.98
N TYR A 178 9.19 1.87 10.10
CA TYR A 178 9.74 1.36 11.36
C TYR A 178 8.82 1.72 12.54
N GLN A 179 8.23 0.73 13.19
CA GLN A 179 7.39 0.87 14.36
C GLN A 179 8.23 1.31 15.56
N ILE A 180 7.77 2.32 16.29
CA ILE A 180 8.49 2.92 17.42
C ILE A 180 8.19 2.14 18.71
N ASP A 181 8.55 0.87 18.72
CA ASP A 181 8.49 0.01 19.89
C ASP A 181 9.53 -1.12 19.79
N GLU A 182 9.47 -2.06 20.74
CA GLU A 182 10.37 -3.21 20.80
C GLU A 182 9.87 -4.40 19.96
N SER A 183 8.90 -4.20 19.06
CA SER A 183 8.35 -5.27 18.22
C SER A 183 9.46 -5.95 17.40
N GLN A 184 9.42 -7.28 17.40
CA GLN A 184 10.39 -8.12 16.72
C GLN A 184 9.75 -8.73 15.47
N VAL A 185 10.51 -8.77 14.38
CA VAL A 185 10.15 -9.53 13.18
C VAL A 185 10.64 -10.97 13.33
N SER A 186 9.77 -11.92 12.99
CA SER A 186 10.07 -13.35 13.08
C SER A 186 10.00 -14.01 11.72
N LYS A 187 10.77 -15.09 11.55
CA LYS A 187 10.82 -15.82 10.28
C LYS A 187 9.50 -16.52 10.01
N LEU A 188 8.89 -16.20 8.87
CA LEU A 188 7.72 -16.90 8.38
C LEU A 188 8.08 -18.18 7.62
N ASN A 189 7.14 -19.12 7.60
CA ASN A 189 7.30 -20.35 6.83
C ASN A 189 7.11 -20.07 5.33
N LYS A 190 8.21 -20.22 4.57
CA LYS A 190 8.25 -19.99 3.12
C LYS A 190 7.21 -20.81 2.36
N GLU A 191 7.02 -22.09 2.68
CA GLU A 191 6.06 -22.96 1.98
C GLU A 191 4.62 -22.53 2.21
N LYS A 192 4.28 -22.09 3.44
CA LYS A 192 2.93 -21.59 3.74
C LYS A 192 2.62 -20.30 2.99
N ILE A 193 3.61 -19.40 2.84
CA ILE A 193 3.46 -18.15 2.09
C ILE A 193 3.28 -18.45 0.60
N LEU A 194 4.19 -19.24 0.00
CA LEU A 194 4.18 -19.51 -1.44
C LEU A 194 2.90 -20.23 -1.91
N ASN A 195 2.22 -20.94 -1.01
CA ASN A 195 0.97 -21.62 -1.28
C ASN A 195 -0.27 -20.86 -0.78
N ALA A 196 -0.13 -19.60 -0.33
CA ALA A 196 -1.21 -18.78 0.27
C ALA A 196 -2.01 -19.53 1.37
N ASN A 197 -1.31 -20.33 2.17
CA ASN A 197 -1.87 -21.19 3.22
C ASN A 197 -1.57 -20.66 4.63
N LEU A 198 -1.27 -19.37 4.74
CA LEU A 198 -1.00 -18.68 6.00
C LEU A 198 -2.13 -17.68 6.26
N LYS A 199 -2.78 -17.77 7.42
CA LYS A 199 -3.83 -16.80 7.79
C LYS A 199 -3.23 -15.44 8.11
N TYR A 200 -3.80 -14.37 7.57
CA TYR A 200 -3.33 -13.02 7.84
C TYR A 200 -3.37 -12.71 9.34
N THR A 201 -4.47 -13.01 10.02
CA THR A 201 -4.64 -12.78 11.46
C THR A 201 -3.60 -13.49 12.34
N SER A 202 -2.98 -14.56 11.86
CA SER A 202 -1.91 -15.27 12.59
C SER A 202 -0.55 -14.57 12.55
N VAL A 203 -0.37 -13.65 11.60
CA VAL A 203 0.90 -12.94 11.37
C VAL A 203 0.74 -11.43 11.29
N GLY A 204 -0.48 -10.90 11.31
CA GLY A 204 -0.79 -9.49 11.08
C GLY A 204 -0.14 -8.54 12.10
N GLU A 205 0.32 -9.04 13.25
CA GLU A 205 1.07 -8.27 14.25
C GLU A 205 2.56 -8.07 13.88
N GLN A 206 3.06 -8.77 12.86
CA GLN A 206 4.42 -8.55 12.37
C GLN A 206 4.51 -7.24 11.60
N GLU A 207 5.62 -6.54 11.74
CA GLU A 207 5.82 -5.27 11.05
C GLU A 207 5.98 -5.43 9.52
N VAL A 208 6.64 -6.51 9.12
CA VAL A 208 6.87 -6.95 7.74
C VAL A 208 6.85 -8.48 7.69
N PHE A 209 6.56 -9.04 6.52
CA PHE A 209 6.46 -10.48 6.29
C PHE A 209 7.70 -11.00 5.56
N LEU A 210 8.60 -11.64 6.29
CA LEU A 210 9.88 -12.11 5.76
C LEU A 210 10.09 -13.60 6.05
N TYR A 211 10.67 -14.33 5.10
CA TYR A 211 10.94 -15.77 5.22
C TYR A 211 12.40 -16.17 4.98
N GLU A 212 13.28 -15.21 4.61
CA GLU A 212 14.72 -15.43 4.44
C GLU A 212 15.50 -14.78 5.59
N ASP A 213 16.41 -15.53 6.23
CA ASP A 213 17.14 -15.07 7.42
C ASP A 213 17.91 -13.76 7.13
N LYS A 214 18.62 -13.72 6.01
CA LYS A 214 19.36 -12.52 5.57
C LYS A 214 18.49 -11.25 5.48
N ASN A 215 17.22 -11.37 5.10
CA ASN A 215 16.32 -10.22 4.95
C ASN A 215 15.81 -9.77 6.31
N ILE A 216 15.58 -10.72 7.23
CA ILE A 216 15.17 -10.45 8.61
C ILE A 216 16.30 -9.75 9.36
N ASP A 217 17.52 -10.26 9.26
CA ASP A 217 18.69 -9.68 9.91
C ASP A 217 18.91 -8.25 9.40
N LYS A 218 18.91 -8.06 8.07
CA LYS A 218 19.00 -6.74 7.46
C LYS A 218 17.90 -5.77 7.93
N PHE A 219 16.65 -6.23 8.01
CA PHE A 219 15.57 -5.38 8.52
C PHE A 219 15.79 -4.96 9.98
N LYS A 220 16.24 -5.90 10.83
CA LYS A 220 16.53 -5.65 12.24
C LYS A 220 17.66 -4.66 12.42
N ASP A 221 18.76 -4.82 11.67
CA ASP A 221 19.90 -3.90 11.70
C ASP A 221 19.45 -2.47 11.35
N PHE A 222 18.70 -2.31 10.25
CA PHE A 222 18.12 -1.02 9.89
C PHE A 222 17.18 -0.46 10.97
N LYS A 223 16.34 -1.30 11.58
CA LYS A 223 15.42 -0.86 12.62
C LYS A 223 16.17 -0.34 13.83
N GLU A 224 17.23 -1.01 14.26
CA GLU A 224 18.08 -0.56 15.36
C GLU A 224 18.69 0.82 15.05
N ASP A 225 19.28 0.99 13.88
CA ASP A 225 19.88 2.26 13.45
C ASP A 225 18.84 3.39 13.37
N VAL A 226 17.67 3.11 12.79
CA VAL A 226 16.58 4.09 12.65
C VAL A 226 16.06 4.51 14.02
N LEU A 227 15.80 3.56 14.91
CA LEU A 227 15.30 3.88 16.24
C LEU A 227 16.36 4.62 17.06
N HIS A 228 17.64 4.26 16.96
CA HIS A 228 18.70 5.00 17.63
C HIS A 228 18.80 6.46 17.15
N LYS A 229 18.59 6.71 15.85
CA LYS A 229 18.70 8.05 15.26
C LYS A 229 17.45 8.91 15.43
N TYR A 230 16.26 8.31 15.39
CA TYR A 230 14.99 9.04 15.22
C TYR A 230 13.97 8.87 16.36
N LYS A 231 14.12 7.90 17.27
CA LYS A 231 13.24 7.75 18.44
C LYS A 231 13.54 8.79 19.50
#